data_AF-A0A7Y4V867-F1
#
_entry.id   AF-A0A7Y4V867-F1
#
_cell.length_a   1.000
_cell.length_b   1.000
_cell.length_c   1.000
_cell.angle_alpha   90.00
_cell.angle_beta   90.00
_cell.angle_gamma   90.00
#
_symmetry.space_group_name_H-M   'P 1'
#
loop_
_entity.id
_entity.type
_entity.pdbx_description
1 polymer ?
#
loop_
_entity_poly.entity_id
_entity_poly.type
_entity_poly.pdbx_seq_one_letter_code
_entity_poly.pdbx_strand_id
1 'polypeptide(L)'
;MVVTIVGLPTTGPNTDQFSINSLKMFAGRKGNVVDVYGNSNHPNAKLFSNSQGQGFNWAFVATGSDPDNIGVAEVGLPASALDDSDRKVLLKDNSIKNTFTREINAVYPGINQNNLDAYLVNTNAPGYFNQTGFVLAGTSPGAAWTALAPRIETLTPYNPKVIGNLTLSFK
;
A
#
# COMPACT_ATOMS: atom_id res chain seq x y z
N MET A 1 3.91 -3.84 -18.46
CA MET A 1 2.50 -4.22 -18.66
C MET A 1 1.64 -3.42 -17.70
N VAL A 2 0.50 -2.91 -18.16
CA VAL A 2 -0.52 -2.31 -17.27
C VAL A 2 -1.68 -3.30 -17.18
N VAL A 3 -2.13 -3.56 -15.96
CA VAL A 3 -3.30 -4.38 -15.64
C VAL A 3 -4.37 -3.46 -15.08
N THR A 4 -5.60 -3.64 -15.53
CA THR A 4 -6.75 -2.83 -15.10
C THR A 4 -7.95 -3.76 -14.91
N ILE A 5 -8.53 -3.69 -13.72
CA ILE A 5 -9.70 -4.46 -13.30
C ILE A 5 -10.72 -3.46 -12.76
N VAL A 6 -11.98 -3.56 -13.19
CA VAL A 6 -13.09 -2.70 -12.73
C VAL A 6 -14.33 -3.55 -12.51
N GLY A 7 -15.22 -3.08 -11.64
CA GLY A 7 -16.55 -3.66 -11.46
C GLY A 7 -16.53 -5.05 -10.81
N LEU A 8 -15.51 -5.38 -10.02
CA LEU A 8 -15.55 -6.59 -9.20
C LEU A 8 -16.74 -6.50 -8.22
N PRO A 9 -17.53 -7.57 -8.05
CA PRO A 9 -18.67 -7.56 -7.16
C PRO A 9 -18.21 -7.27 -5.72
N THR A 10 -18.71 -6.18 -5.14
CA THR A 10 -18.58 -5.94 -3.71
C THR A 10 -19.82 -6.45 -3.00
N THR A 11 -19.65 -7.40 -2.10
CA THR A 11 -20.71 -7.75 -1.15
C THR A 11 -20.83 -6.63 -0.11
N GLY A 12 -21.91 -6.64 0.68
CA GLY A 12 -22.09 -5.65 1.74
C GLY A 12 -20.91 -5.68 2.74
N PRO A 13 -20.64 -4.58 3.46
CA PRO A 13 -19.49 -4.48 4.36
C PRO A 13 -19.47 -5.52 5.50
N ASN A 14 -20.63 -6.11 5.82
CA ASN A 14 -20.77 -7.16 6.83
C ASN A 14 -20.45 -8.57 6.30
N THR A 15 -20.20 -8.71 4.99
CA THR A 15 -19.87 -9.98 4.33
C THR A 15 -18.41 -10.03 3.93
N ASP A 16 -17.94 -8.99 3.22
CA ASP A 16 -16.52 -8.82 2.90
C ASP A 16 -16.14 -7.34 2.95
N GLN A 17 -15.70 -6.92 4.14
CA GLN A 17 -15.28 -5.55 4.42
C GLN A 17 -14.10 -5.10 3.55
N PHE A 18 -13.22 -6.03 3.15
CA PHE A 18 -11.99 -5.72 2.41
C PHE A 18 -12.08 -6.14 0.95
N SER A 19 -13.29 -6.36 0.42
CA SER A 19 -13.52 -6.62 -1.00
C SER A 19 -12.97 -5.49 -1.88
N ILE A 20 -12.36 -5.89 -2.99
CA ILE A 20 -11.84 -4.98 -4.02
C ILE A 20 -12.94 -4.76 -5.06
N ASN A 21 -13.16 -3.52 -5.49
CA ASN A 21 -14.04 -3.25 -6.65
C ASN A 21 -13.27 -2.88 -7.93
N SER A 22 -12.05 -2.33 -7.78
CA SER A 22 -11.19 -1.95 -8.89
C SER A 22 -9.71 -2.04 -8.51
N LEU A 23 -8.88 -2.28 -9.52
CA LEU A 23 -7.42 -2.33 -9.40
C LEU A 23 -6.78 -1.78 -10.67
N LYS A 24 -5.75 -0.96 -10.52
CA LYS A 24 -4.85 -0.60 -11.60
C LYS A 24 -3.42 -0.77 -11.13
N MET A 25 -2.64 -1.54 -11.88
CA MET A 25 -1.22 -1.73 -11.59
C MET A 25 -0.38 -1.76 -12.85
N PHE A 26 0.86 -1.32 -12.71
CA PHE A 26 1.92 -1.58 -13.66
C PHE A 26 2.82 -2.68 -13.12
N ALA A 27 3.28 -3.57 -14.00
CA ALA A 27 4.37 -4.51 -13.74
C ALA A 27 5.33 -4.47 -14.93
N GLY A 28 6.60 -4.17 -14.69
CA GLY A 28 7.63 -4.05 -15.72
C GLY A 28 8.91 -4.73 -15.30
N ARG A 29 9.67 -5.23 -16.28
CA ARG A 29 10.96 -5.86 -16.06
C ARG A 29 12.03 -5.14 -16.88
N LYS A 30 13.17 -4.84 -16.26
CA LYS A 30 14.38 -4.33 -16.92
C LYS A 30 15.58 -5.16 -16.48
N GLY A 31 16.04 -6.04 -17.36
CA GLY A 31 17.08 -7.02 -17.04
C GLY A 31 16.62 -7.96 -15.92
N ASN A 32 17.33 -7.93 -14.79
CA ASN A 32 17.11 -8.77 -13.63
C ASN A 32 16.20 -8.16 -12.57
N VAL A 33 15.66 -6.96 -12.83
CA VAL A 33 14.82 -6.25 -11.87
C VAL A 33 13.40 -6.12 -12.38
N VAL A 34 12.45 -6.38 -11.48
CA VAL A 34 11.01 -6.23 -11.70
C VAL A 34 10.50 -5.09 -10.83
N ASP A 35 9.82 -4.13 -11.45
CA ASP A 35 9.20 -2.99 -10.78
C ASP A 35 7.67 -3.10 -10.90
N VAL A 36 6.99 -2.87 -9.79
CA VAL A 36 5.53 -2.93 -9.67
C VAL A 36 5.03 -1.70 -8.93
N TYR A 37 3.94 -1.09 -9.40
CA TYR A 37 3.24 -0.06 -8.65
C TYR A 37 1.77 0.00 -9.04
N GLY A 38 0.92 0.50 -8.15
CA GLY A 38 -0.50 0.59 -8.42
C GLY A 38 -1.34 0.79 -7.17
N ASN A 39 -2.65 0.63 -7.35
CA ASN A 39 -3.60 0.69 -6.26
C ASN A 39 -4.72 -0.32 -6.49
N SER A 40 -5.21 -0.91 -5.40
CA SER A 40 -6.54 -1.51 -5.34
C SER A 40 -7.46 -0.63 -4.50
N ASN A 41 -8.71 -0.50 -4.93
CA ASN A 41 -9.74 0.22 -4.19
C ASN A 41 -10.63 -0.75 -3.42
N HIS A 42 -10.74 -0.54 -2.11
CA HIS A 42 -11.55 -1.34 -1.20
C HIS A 42 -12.63 -0.43 -0.61
N PRO A 43 -13.77 -0.24 -1.29
CA PRO A 43 -14.74 0.80 -0.94
C PRO A 43 -15.40 0.57 0.42
N ASN A 44 -15.44 -0.68 0.88
CA ASN A 44 -16.05 -1.04 2.15
C ASN A 44 -15.08 -1.06 3.34
N ALA A 45 -13.77 -0.89 3.09
CA ALA A 45 -12.74 -1.12 4.08
C ALA A 45 -12.89 -0.18 5.27
N LYS A 46 -12.79 -0.77 6.46
CA LYS A 46 -12.71 -0.10 7.76
C LYS A 46 -11.53 -0.71 8.48
N LEU A 47 -10.71 0.09 9.17
CA LEU A 47 -9.51 -0.43 9.81
C LEU A 47 -9.77 -0.70 11.29
N PHE A 48 -10.11 0.35 12.06
CA PHE A 48 -10.32 0.22 13.51
C PHE A 48 -11.64 0.84 13.97
N SER A 49 -12.14 1.88 13.30
CA SER A 49 -13.47 2.44 13.58
C SER A 49 -14.14 3.02 12.34
N ASN A 50 -15.40 3.40 12.49
CA ASN A 50 -16.14 4.18 11.49
C ASN A 50 -15.83 5.69 11.56
N SER A 51 -15.02 6.15 12.53
CA SER A 51 -14.89 7.59 12.84
C SER A 51 -14.11 8.39 11.81
N GLN A 52 -13.24 7.74 11.03
CA GLN A 52 -12.39 8.38 10.01
C GLN A 52 -12.88 8.09 8.57
N GLY A 53 -14.09 7.53 8.44
CA GLY A 53 -14.70 7.18 7.16
C GLY A 53 -14.56 5.71 6.77
N GLN A 54 -15.15 5.38 5.63
CA GLN A 54 -15.14 4.06 5.02
C GLN A 54 -14.47 4.17 3.65
N GLY A 55 -13.70 3.14 3.28
CA GLY A 55 -13.09 3.03 1.97
C GLY A 55 -11.63 3.46 1.96
N PHE A 56 -10.75 2.51 1.68
CA PHE A 56 -9.32 2.74 1.58
C PHE A 56 -8.78 2.16 0.28
N ASN A 57 -7.78 2.83 -0.28
CA ASN A 57 -6.92 2.25 -1.30
C ASN A 57 -5.74 1.56 -0.63
N TRP A 58 -5.28 0.46 -1.23
CA TRP A 58 -3.95 -0.08 -0.96
C TRP A 58 -3.08 0.44 -2.09
N ALA A 59 -2.42 1.56 -1.85
CA ALA A 59 -1.47 2.17 -2.79
C ALA A 59 -0.10 1.54 -2.56
N PHE A 60 0.54 0.99 -3.59
CA PHE A 60 1.78 0.23 -3.41
C PHE A 60 2.81 0.52 -4.49
N VAL A 61 4.08 0.38 -4.08
CA VAL A 61 5.25 0.29 -4.96
C VAL A 61 6.12 -0.86 -4.48
N ALA A 62 6.75 -1.56 -5.41
CA ALA A 62 7.68 -2.63 -5.12
C ALA A 62 8.73 -2.77 -6.21
N THR A 63 9.90 -3.23 -5.82
CA THR A 63 10.95 -3.66 -6.74
C THR A 63 11.52 -4.99 -6.24
N GLY A 64 11.91 -5.87 -7.16
CA GLY A 64 12.51 -7.16 -6.85
C GLY A 64 13.71 -7.46 -7.73
N SER A 65 14.69 -8.18 -7.17
CA SER A 65 15.83 -8.74 -7.90
C SER A 65 15.64 -10.23 -8.08
N ASP A 66 15.51 -10.68 -9.33
CA ASP A 66 15.41 -12.09 -9.69
C ASP A 66 16.62 -12.94 -9.23
N PRO A 67 17.89 -12.57 -9.51
CA PRO A 67 19.04 -13.40 -9.17
C PRO A 67 19.26 -13.51 -7.67
N ASP A 68 18.94 -12.45 -6.93
CA ASP A 68 19.12 -12.41 -5.48
C ASP A 68 17.90 -12.97 -4.73
N ASN A 69 16.76 -13.10 -5.41
CA ASN A 69 15.47 -13.48 -4.83
C ASN A 69 15.11 -12.63 -3.60
N ILE A 70 15.19 -11.32 -3.78
CA ILE A 70 14.89 -10.30 -2.75
C ILE A 70 13.93 -9.25 -3.29
N GLY A 71 13.22 -8.58 -2.38
CA GLY A 71 12.30 -7.50 -2.72
C GLY A 71 12.28 -6.37 -1.70
N VAL A 72 11.85 -5.20 -2.15
CA VAL A 72 11.57 -4.01 -1.32
C VAL A 72 10.22 -3.46 -1.73
N ALA A 73 9.34 -3.16 -0.76
CA ALA A 73 8.01 -2.63 -1.03
C ALA A 73 7.59 -1.55 -0.03
N GLU A 74 6.72 -0.65 -0.49
CA GLU A 74 6.00 0.31 0.35
C GLU A 74 4.51 0.23 0.06
N VAL A 75 3.72 0.41 1.11
CA VAL A 75 2.26 0.44 1.03
C VAL A 75 1.74 1.64 1.81
N GLY A 76 0.87 2.41 1.17
CA GLY A 76 0.05 3.42 1.78
C GLY A 76 -1.43 3.01 1.77
N LEU A 77 -2.16 3.54 2.75
CA LEU A 77 -3.59 3.35 2.94
C LEU A 77 -4.33 4.70 2.85
N PRO A 78 -4.25 5.43 1.72
CA PRO A 78 -5.05 6.65 1.54
C PRO A 78 -6.54 6.32 1.44
N ALA A 79 -7.40 7.25 1.86
CA ALA A 79 -8.84 7.12 1.67
C ALA A 79 -9.20 7.00 0.18
N SER A 80 -10.21 6.21 -0.14
CA SER A 80 -10.64 5.99 -1.54
C SER A 80 -11.10 7.27 -2.25
N ALA A 81 -11.57 8.26 -1.49
CA ALA A 81 -11.99 9.56 -2.03
C ALA A 81 -10.84 10.58 -2.15
N LEU A 82 -9.62 10.25 -1.71
CA LEU A 82 -8.47 11.15 -1.77
C LEU A 82 -8.11 11.45 -3.23
N ASP A 83 -8.13 12.74 -3.57
CA ASP A 83 -7.82 13.25 -4.91
C ASP A 83 -6.39 13.81 -4.94
N ASP A 84 -5.40 12.92 -4.83
CA ASP A 84 -3.99 13.30 -4.81
C ASP A 84 -3.16 12.27 -5.61
N SER A 85 -2.10 12.74 -6.27
CA SER A 85 -1.16 11.89 -7.03
C SER A 85 0.28 11.97 -6.49
N ASP A 86 0.52 12.77 -5.46
CA ASP A 86 1.84 12.97 -4.88
C ASP A 86 2.29 11.75 -4.07
N ARG A 87 3.49 11.25 -4.38
CA ARG A 87 4.03 10.05 -3.73
C ARG A 87 4.15 10.21 -2.22
N LYS A 88 4.58 11.38 -1.73
CA LYS A 88 4.73 11.62 -0.29
C LYS A 88 3.36 11.55 0.38
N VAL A 89 2.33 12.14 -0.21
CA VAL A 89 0.96 12.04 0.32
C VAL A 89 0.48 10.59 0.33
N LEU A 90 0.66 9.87 -0.77
CA LEU A 90 0.12 8.51 -0.94
C LEU A 90 0.86 7.46 -0.10
N LEU A 91 2.19 7.51 -0.01
CA LEU A 91 3.01 6.44 0.59
C LEU A 91 3.68 6.82 1.92
N LYS A 92 3.93 8.11 2.18
CA LYS A 92 4.57 8.54 3.43
C LYS A 92 3.52 9.03 4.43
N ASP A 93 2.73 10.02 4.06
CA ASP A 93 1.72 10.63 4.95
C ASP A 93 0.61 9.62 5.27
N ASN A 94 0.20 8.84 4.26
CA ASN A 94 -0.74 7.74 4.41
C ASN A 94 -0.07 6.35 4.50
N SER A 95 1.20 6.26 4.92
CA SER A 95 1.84 4.96 5.19
C SER A 95 1.02 4.11 6.16
N ILE A 96 1.16 2.77 6.10
CA ILE A 96 0.49 1.85 7.05
C ILE A 96 0.70 2.33 8.50
N LYS A 97 1.94 2.66 8.88
CA LYS A 97 2.25 3.16 10.23
C LYS A 97 1.44 4.40 10.59
N ASN A 98 1.42 5.41 9.72
CA ASN A 98 0.77 6.68 9.99
C ASN A 98 -0.76 6.55 10.02
N THR A 99 -1.33 5.80 9.06
CA THR A 99 -2.77 5.52 9.05
C THR A 99 -3.17 4.72 10.27
N PHE A 100 -2.47 3.63 10.62
CA PHE A 100 -2.80 2.85 11.81
C PHE A 100 -2.61 3.65 13.10
N THR A 101 -1.54 4.43 13.23
CA THR A 101 -1.33 5.35 14.36
C THR A 101 -2.52 6.29 14.53
N ARG A 102 -2.95 6.95 13.45
CA ARG A 102 -4.08 7.89 13.48
C ARG A 102 -5.39 7.19 13.85
N GLU A 103 -5.71 6.08 13.19
CA GLU A 103 -6.93 5.32 13.45
C GLU A 103 -6.99 4.78 14.87
N ILE A 104 -5.90 4.19 15.38
CA ILE A 104 -5.85 3.64 16.74
C ILE A 104 -6.01 4.75 17.78
N ASN A 105 -5.32 5.89 17.61
CA ASN A 105 -5.47 7.02 18.53
C ASN A 105 -6.88 7.62 18.51
N ALA A 106 -7.58 7.58 17.38
CA ALA A 106 -8.97 8.01 17.30
C ALA A 106 -9.91 7.11 18.11
N VAL A 107 -9.64 5.79 18.16
CA VAL A 107 -10.44 4.82 18.93
C VAL A 107 -10.06 4.77 20.39
N TYR A 108 -8.77 4.90 20.70
CA TYR A 108 -8.22 4.83 22.06
C TYR A 108 -7.45 6.10 22.40
N PRO A 109 -8.14 7.24 22.63
CA PRO A 109 -7.47 8.47 23.02
C PRO A 109 -6.63 8.27 24.28
N GLY A 110 -5.34 8.65 24.22
CA GLY A 110 -4.42 8.51 25.36
C GLY A 110 -3.79 7.12 25.52
N ILE A 111 -3.87 6.25 24.50
CA ILE A 111 -3.10 5.00 24.49
C ILE A 111 -1.61 5.28 24.75
N ASN A 112 -0.99 4.43 25.57
CA ASN A 112 0.44 4.55 25.86
C ASN A 112 1.28 4.38 24.59
N GLN A 113 2.17 5.33 24.29
CA GLN A 113 2.96 5.33 23.07
C GLN A 113 3.85 4.08 22.93
N ASN A 114 4.42 3.57 24.03
CA ASN A 114 5.24 2.36 23.97
C ASN A 114 4.42 1.13 23.57
N ASN A 115 3.16 1.04 24.04
CA ASN A 115 2.27 -0.03 23.61
C ASN A 115 1.93 0.10 22.13
N LEU A 116 1.63 1.31 21.67
CA LEU A 116 1.34 1.57 20.26
C LEU A 116 2.55 1.21 19.37
N ASP A 117 3.74 1.65 19.74
CA ASP A 117 4.97 1.35 19.01
C ASP A 117 5.28 -0.15 18.97
N ALA A 118 4.99 -0.89 20.05
CA ALA A 118 5.14 -2.34 20.09
C ALA A 118 4.21 -3.05 19.09
N TYR A 119 2.96 -2.61 18.96
CA TYR A 119 2.04 -3.16 17.94
C TYR A 119 2.41 -2.76 16.52
N LEU A 120 3.02 -1.59 16.33
CA LEU A 120 3.36 -1.04 15.02
C LEU A 120 4.81 -1.28 14.59
N VAL A 121 5.57 -2.09 15.34
CA VAL A 121 7.02 -2.30 15.13
C VAL A 121 7.39 -2.67 13.69
N ASN A 122 6.57 -3.49 13.03
CA ASN A 122 6.79 -3.97 11.65
C ASN A 122 6.13 -3.13 10.56
N THR A 123 5.58 -1.95 10.90
CA THR A 123 4.83 -1.10 9.94
C THR A 123 5.69 0.00 9.30
N ASN A 124 6.96 0.13 9.71
CA ASN A 124 7.87 1.10 9.13
C ASN A 124 8.14 0.77 7.65
N ALA A 125 8.02 1.76 6.77
CA ALA A 125 8.36 1.61 5.36
C ALA A 125 9.86 1.90 5.12
N PRO A 126 10.50 1.24 4.14
CA PRO A 126 9.97 0.15 3.33
C PRO A 126 10.04 -1.21 4.04
N GLY A 127 9.24 -2.17 3.57
CA GLY A 127 9.36 -3.57 3.93
C GLY A 127 10.37 -4.29 3.03
N TYR A 128 11.20 -5.14 3.62
CA TYR A 128 12.24 -5.91 2.95
C TYR A 128 11.91 -7.40 2.96
N PHE A 129 12.08 -8.06 1.83
CA PHE A 129 11.67 -9.44 1.59
C PHE A 129 12.81 -10.27 0.99
N ASN A 130 12.78 -11.57 1.24
CA ASN A 130 13.64 -12.57 0.62
C ASN A 130 12.84 -13.83 0.27
N GLN A 131 13.52 -14.90 -0.13
CA GLN A 131 12.94 -16.22 -0.42
C GLN A 131 12.08 -16.84 0.68
N THR A 132 12.23 -16.41 1.94
CA THR A 132 11.44 -16.88 3.10
C THR A 132 10.29 -15.95 3.47
N GLY A 133 10.14 -14.82 2.77
CA GLY A 133 9.09 -13.82 3.01
C GLY A 133 9.63 -12.54 3.61
N PHE A 134 8.85 -11.93 4.50
CA PHE A 134 9.21 -10.67 5.17
C PHE A 134 10.41 -10.85 6.09
N VAL A 135 11.38 -9.95 5.99
CA VAL A 135 12.61 -9.97 6.79
C VAL A 135 12.58 -8.88 7.85
N LEU A 136 12.47 -7.62 7.43
CA LEU A 136 12.28 -6.49 8.35
C LEU A 136 11.69 -5.26 7.65
N ALA A 137 11.37 -4.25 8.47
CA ALA A 137 10.74 -3.00 8.08
C ALA A 137 11.67 -1.81 8.41
N GLY A 138 11.64 -0.76 7.59
CA GLY A 138 12.30 0.54 7.81
C GLY A 138 13.80 0.57 7.54
N THR A 139 14.55 -0.42 8.03
CA THR A 139 16.01 -0.47 7.89
C THR A 139 16.44 -1.53 6.89
N SER A 140 17.40 -1.23 6.02
CA SER A 140 17.90 -2.22 5.05
C SER A 140 18.60 -3.40 5.76
N PRO A 141 18.28 -4.66 5.40
CA PRO A 141 18.97 -5.85 5.92
C PRO A 141 20.43 -5.96 5.47
N GLY A 142 20.83 -5.28 4.40
CA GLY A 142 22.18 -5.38 3.85
C GLY A 142 22.32 -4.72 2.48
N ALA A 143 23.56 -4.73 1.96
CA ALA A 143 23.93 -4.01 0.73
C ALA A 143 23.08 -4.39 -0.49
N ALA A 144 22.66 -5.65 -0.61
CA ALA A 144 21.83 -6.13 -1.71
C ALA A 144 20.48 -5.38 -1.79
N TRP A 145 19.80 -5.17 -0.65
CA TRP A 145 18.56 -4.37 -0.60
C TRP A 145 18.80 -2.87 -0.72
N THR A 146 19.96 -2.38 -0.25
CA THR A 146 20.32 -0.97 -0.37
C THR A 146 20.42 -0.52 -1.84
N ALA A 147 20.79 -1.42 -2.75
CA ALA A 147 20.78 -1.14 -4.19
C ALA A 147 19.35 -1.06 -4.79
N LEU A 148 18.36 -1.69 -4.15
CA LEU A 148 16.96 -1.70 -4.58
C LEU A 148 16.13 -0.55 -4.01
N ALA A 149 16.40 -0.12 -2.78
CA ALA A 149 15.61 0.91 -2.09
C ALA A 149 15.48 2.25 -2.87
N PRO A 150 16.53 2.80 -3.53
CA PRO A 150 16.37 4.01 -4.33
C PRO A 150 15.43 3.85 -5.54
N ARG A 151 15.20 2.61 -6.03
CA ARG A 151 14.36 2.38 -7.20
C ARG A 151 12.88 2.62 -6.89
N ILE A 152 12.41 2.15 -5.73
CA ILE A 152 11.02 2.36 -5.30
C ILE A 152 10.70 3.84 -5.02
N GLU A 153 11.70 4.68 -4.78
CA GLU A 153 11.54 6.13 -4.64
C GLU A 153 11.18 6.82 -5.96
N THR A 154 11.48 6.18 -7.10
CA THR A 154 11.11 6.67 -8.44
C THR A 154 9.72 6.20 -8.91
N LEU A 155 9.10 5.29 -8.16
CA LEU A 155 7.78 4.73 -8.48
C LEU A 155 6.71 5.50 -7.72
N THR A 156 5.59 5.79 -8.37
CA THR A 156 4.45 6.49 -7.78
C THR A 156 3.16 5.74 -8.10
N PRO A 157 2.35 5.37 -7.09
CA PRO A 157 1.01 4.82 -7.31
C PRO A 157 0.10 5.80 -8.07
N TYR A 158 -1.05 5.33 -8.50
CA TYR A 158 -2.08 6.19 -9.11
C TYR A 158 -2.90 6.94 -8.06
N ASN A 159 -3.61 7.97 -8.50
CA ASN A 159 -4.55 8.73 -7.67
C ASN A 159 -5.72 7.85 -7.18
N PRO A 160 -5.96 7.75 -5.85
CA PRO A 160 -6.99 6.89 -5.28
C PRO A 160 -8.41 7.14 -5.81
N LYS A 161 -8.82 8.41 -5.93
CA LYS A 161 -10.15 8.78 -6.44
C LYS A 161 -10.33 8.38 -7.90
N VAL A 162 -9.27 8.46 -8.71
CA VAL A 162 -9.30 7.97 -10.10
C VAL A 162 -9.48 6.45 -10.14
N ILE A 163 -8.79 5.71 -9.26
CA ILE A 163 -8.93 4.25 -9.19
C ILE A 163 -10.31 3.84 -8.67
N GLY A 164 -10.85 4.55 -7.68
CA GLY A 164 -12.20 4.30 -7.17
C GLY A 164 -13.31 4.52 -8.20
N ASN A 165 -13.09 5.40 -9.19
CA ASN A 165 -14.02 5.70 -10.27
C ASN A 165 -13.59 5.10 -11.63
N LEU A 166 -12.71 4.10 -11.61
CA LEU A 166 -12.13 3.52 -12.81
C LEU A 166 -13.22 2.85 -13.67
N THR A 167 -13.21 3.14 -14.96
CA THR A 167 -14.08 2.52 -15.96
C THR A 167 -13.25 1.91 -17.08
N LEU A 168 -13.76 0.84 -17.70
CA LEU A 168 -13.18 0.29 -18.93
C LEU A 168 -14.06 0.72 -20.11
N SER A 169 -13.41 1.23 -21.15
CA SER A 169 -14.06 1.51 -22.43
C SER A 169 -13.30 0.78 -23.52
N PHE A 170 -13.99 -0.06 -24.27
CA PHE A 170 -13.45 -0.71 -25.46
C PHE A 170 -13.70 0.22 -26.65
N LYS A 171 -12.65 0.51 -27.42
CA LYS A 171 -12.76 1.22 -28.70
C LYS A 171 -13.01 0.23 -29.82
#